data_AF-A0A0T5ZBA8-F1
#
_entry.id   AF-A0A0T5ZBA8-F1
#
_cell.length_a   1.000
_cell.length_b   1.000
_cell.length_c   1.000
_cell.angle_alpha   90.00
_cell.angle_beta   90.00
_cell.angle_gamma   90.00
#
_symmetry.space_group_name_H-M   'P 1'
#
loop_
_entity.id
_entity.type
_entity.pdbx_description
1 polymer ?
#
loop_
_entity_poly.entity_id
_entity_poly.type
_entity_poly.pdbx_seq_one_letter_code
_entity_poly.pdbx_strand_id
1 'polypeptide(L)'
;MFDGLLLGVIPFIGEDGRVSLSIHPIKSEVDLESLKLVTIQNVAISLPKVNLEEISTTAKLHNGETVMLGGLISDMRRSTDSGFPGRDKLGVLGKIFGREDDLQETRELVVVLRVSVI
;
A
#
# COMPACT_ATOMS: atom_id res chain seq x y z
N MET A 1 -0.27 7.48 14.25
CA MET A 1 -0.84 8.24 13.11
C MET A 1 0.13 8.16 11.93
N PHE A 2 0.38 6.97 11.40
CA PHE A 2 1.23 6.80 10.19
C PHE A 2 0.57 5.91 9.14
N ASP A 3 -0.65 5.45 9.44
CA ASP A 3 -1.47 4.63 8.58
C ASP A 3 -2.79 5.37 8.38
N GLY A 4 -3.24 5.52 7.14
CA GLY A 4 -4.36 6.39 6.83
C GLY A 4 -4.66 6.54 5.34
N LEU A 5 -5.88 6.99 5.06
CA LEU A 5 -6.36 7.30 3.71
C LEU A 5 -6.79 8.77 3.66
N LEU A 6 -6.18 9.52 2.76
CA LEU A 6 -6.59 10.87 2.40
C LEU A 6 -7.23 10.84 1.03
N LEU A 7 -8.33 11.56 0.85
CA LEU A 7 -9.07 11.60 -0.41
C LEU A 7 -9.33 13.05 -0.81
N GLY A 8 -8.64 13.52 -1.85
CA GLY A 8 -8.96 14.77 -2.53
C GLY A 8 -9.99 14.55 -3.64
N VAL A 9 -11.07 15.33 -3.65
CA VAL A 9 -12.09 15.29 -4.71
C VAL A 9 -12.39 16.70 -5.18
N ILE A 10 -12.38 16.90 -6.50
CA ILE A 10 -12.76 18.15 -7.16
C ILE A 10 -13.94 17.85 -8.09
N PRO A 11 -15.17 18.23 -7.71
CA PRO A 11 -16.33 18.07 -8.58
C PRO A 11 -16.48 19.25 -9.53
N PHE A 12 -16.92 18.97 -10.75
CA PHE A 12 -17.36 19.94 -11.75
C PHE A 12 -18.71 19.49 -12.29
N ILE A 13 -19.73 20.36 -12.19
CA ILE A 13 -21.09 20.07 -12.63
C ILE A 13 -21.35 20.89 -13.89
N GLY A 14 -21.60 20.21 -15.01
CA GLY A 14 -22.01 20.84 -16.26
C GLY A 14 -23.46 21.31 -16.22
N GLU A 15 -23.80 22.24 -17.11
CA GLU A 15 -25.18 22.77 -17.25
C GLU A 15 -26.21 21.69 -17.60
N ASP A 16 -25.77 20.59 -18.20
CA ASP A 16 -26.58 19.42 -18.55
C ASP A 16 -26.69 18.38 -17.43
N GLY A 17 -26.18 18.69 -16.23
CA GLY A 17 -26.21 17.80 -15.08
C GLY A 17 -25.18 16.68 -15.10
N ARG A 18 -24.26 16.65 -16.08
CA ARG A 18 -23.11 15.76 -16.04
C ARG A 18 -22.12 16.21 -14.99
N VAL A 19 -21.65 15.27 -14.17
CA VAL A 19 -20.65 15.51 -13.14
C VAL A 19 -19.32 14.91 -13.59
N SER A 20 -18.30 15.75 -13.62
CA SER A 20 -16.91 15.34 -13.76
C SER A 20 -16.23 15.42 -12.40
N LEU A 21 -15.60 14.33 -11.96
CA LEU A 21 -14.86 14.28 -10.71
C LEU A 21 -13.37 14.07 -11.00
N SER A 22 -12.51 14.94 -10.47
CA SER A 22 -11.08 14.65 -10.34
C SER A 22 -10.80 14.13 -8.93
N ILE A 23 -10.19 12.96 -8.84
CA ILE A 23 -10.05 12.20 -7.59
C ILE A 23 -8.58 11.82 -7.39
N HIS A 24 -8.09 12.14 -6.19
CA HIS A 24 -6.68 11.98 -5.79
C HIS A 24 -6.61 11.35 -4.39
N PRO A 25 -6.79 10.02 -4.28
CA PRO A 25 -6.53 9.30 -3.03
C PRO A 25 -5.03 9.15 -2.80
N ILE A 26 -4.67 9.26 -1.52
CA ILE A 26 -3.32 8.99 -1.00
C ILE A 26 -3.50 8.05 0.19
N LYS A 27 -2.96 6.84 0.08
CA LYS A 27 -2.89 5.88 1.20
C LYS A 27 -1.46 5.91 1.75
N SER A 28 -1.34 6.06 3.06
CA SER A 28 -0.07 5.95 3.78
C SER A 28 -0.10 4.72 4.66
N GLU A 29 0.99 3.95 4.69
CA GLU A 29 1.14 2.78 5.56
C GLU A 29 2.57 2.75 6.14
N VAL A 30 2.73 2.38 7.40
CA VAL A 30 4.05 2.34 8.07
C VAL A 30 4.58 0.91 8.16
N ASP A 31 5.86 0.71 7.84
CA ASP A 31 6.54 -0.54 8.12
C ASP A 31 6.70 -0.69 9.64
N LEU A 32 5.92 -1.57 10.26
CA LEU A 32 5.93 -1.77 11.71
C LEU A 32 7.31 -2.18 12.24
N GLU A 33 8.14 -2.86 11.44
CA GLU A 33 9.50 -3.23 11.85
C GLU A 33 10.41 -2.00 11.99
N SER A 34 10.17 -0.95 11.22
CA SER A 34 10.92 0.30 11.27
C SER A 34 10.63 1.15 12.52
N LEU A 35 9.55 0.83 13.26
CA LEU A 35 9.22 1.51 14.51
C LEU A 35 10.12 1.10 15.68
N LYS A 36 10.83 -0.03 15.57
CA LYS A 36 11.74 -0.51 16.62
C LYS A 36 12.85 0.51 16.88
N LEU A 37 13.18 0.70 18.15
CA LEU A 37 14.22 1.63 18.56
C LEU A 37 15.60 1.12 18.11
N VAL A 38 16.34 1.99 17.44
CA VAL A 38 17.75 1.78 17.12
C VAL A 38 18.57 2.68 18.04
N THR A 39 19.61 2.11 18.65
CA THR A 39 20.52 2.89 19.50
C THR A 39 21.64 3.46 18.65
N ILE A 40 21.72 4.79 18.56
CA ILE A 40 22.79 5.52 17.88
C ILE A 40 23.44 6.42 18.93
N GLN A 41 24.73 6.23 19.19
CA GLN A 41 25.48 7.03 20.17
C GLN A 41 24.80 7.15 21.55
N ASN A 42 24.35 6.00 22.10
CA ASN A 42 23.63 5.90 23.38
C ASN A 42 22.26 6.59 23.43
N VAL A 43 21.71 7.03 22.30
CA VAL A 43 20.33 7.54 22.18
C VAL A 43 19.46 6.52 21.46
N ALA A 44 18.32 6.17 22.05
CA ALA A 44 17.33 5.30 21.43
C ALA A 44 16.39 6.14 20.54
N ILE A 45 16.37 5.85 19.23
CA ILE A 45 15.60 6.61 18.23
C ILE A 45 14.78 5.65 17.38
N SER A 46 13.54 6.02 17.05
CA SER A 46 12.69 5.28 16.09
C SER A 46 12.81 5.91 14.70
N LEU A 47 12.92 5.10 13.65
CA LEU A 47 13.10 5.54 12.26
C LEU A 47 11.99 4.96 11.37
N PRO A 48 10.76 5.50 11.46
CA PRO A 48 9.62 4.99 10.69
C PRO A 48 9.85 5.12 9.19
N LYS A 49 9.62 4.02 8.47
CA LYS A 49 9.49 3.98 7.01
C LYS A 49 8.01 3.97 6.67
N VAL A 50 7.59 4.92 5.83
CA VAL A 50 6.20 5.06 5.39
C VAL A 50 6.15 4.84 3.90
N ASN A 51 5.29 3.92 3.46
CA ASN A 51 4.94 3.71 2.08
C ASN A 51 3.73 4.59 1.74
N LEU A 52 3.79 5.25 0.60
CA LEU A 52 2.71 6.08 0.07
C LEU A 52 2.24 5.50 -1.26
N GLU A 53 0.94 5.33 -1.40
CA GLU A 53 0.27 4.88 -2.61
C GLU A 53 -0.66 5.99 -3.09
N GLU A 54 -0.41 6.50 -4.29
CA GLU A 54 -1.13 7.62 -4.88
C GLU A 54 -1.68 7.22 -6.26
N ILE A 55 -2.92 7.62 -6.54
CA ILE A 55 -3.51 7.50 -7.89
C ILE A 55 -4.26 8.78 -8.22
N SER A 56 -4.24 9.16 -9.50
CA SER A 56 -5.03 10.28 -10.02
C SER A 56 -5.96 9.77 -11.10
N THR A 57 -7.27 10.00 -10.93
CA THR A 57 -8.29 9.54 -11.86
C THR A 57 -9.34 10.61 -12.10
N THR A 58 -9.97 10.56 -13.27
CA THR A 58 -11.08 11.43 -13.64
C THR A 58 -12.26 10.58 -14.09
N ALA A 59 -13.41 10.80 -13.48
CA ALA A 59 -14.66 10.14 -13.89
C ALA A 59 -15.70 11.14 -14.37
N LYS A 60 -16.44 10.75 -15.40
CA LYS A 60 -17.61 11.47 -15.89
C LYS A 60 -18.83 10.58 -15.67
N LEU A 61 -19.80 11.10 -14.94
CA LEU A 61 -20.99 10.37 -14.54
C LEU A 61 -22.20 11.31 -14.45
N HIS A 62 -23.40 10.77 -14.58
CA HIS A 62 -24.64 11.50 -14.32
C HIS A 62 -24.94 11.55 -12.82
N ASN A 63 -25.85 12.45 -12.42
CA ASN A 63 -26.36 12.47 -11.06
C ASN A 63 -26.95 11.11 -10.66
N GLY A 64 -26.57 10.60 -9.49
CA GLY A 64 -27.04 9.33 -8.95
C GLY A 64 -26.30 8.10 -9.49
N GLU A 65 -25.43 8.24 -10.50
CA GLU A 65 -24.65 7.11 -11.03
C GLU A 65 -23.54 6.70 -10.08
N THR A 66 -23.22 5.39 -10.12
CA THR A 66 -22.09 4.80 -9.40
C THR A 66 -21.04 4.39 -10.40
N VAL A 67 -19.79 4.74 -10.12
CA VAL A 67 -18.64 4.37 -10.94
C VAL A 67 -17.59 3.67 -10.09
N MET A 68 -17.04 2.59 -10.65
CA MET A 68 -15.86 1.92 -10.11
C MET A 68 -14.64 2.45 -10.87
N LEU A 69 -13.71 3.09 -10.16
CA LEU A 69 -12.55 3.73 -10.76
C LEU A 69 -11.38 2.75 -10.96
N GLY A 70 -11.55 1.52 -10.46
CA GLY A 70 -10.52 0.49 -10.37
C GLY A 70 -9.88 0.44 -8.99
N GLY A 71 -8.69 -0.14 -8.92
CA GLY A 71 -7.90 -0.27 -7.70
C GLY A 71 -6.40 -0.44 -7.93
N LEU A 72 -5.61 -0.26 -6.87
CA LEU A 72 -4.19 -0.62 -6.85
C LEU A 72 -4.04 -2.03 -6.29
N ILE A 73 -3.22 -2.86 -6.93
CA ILE A 73 -2.77 -4.17 -6.42
C ILE A 73 -1.26 -4.07 -6.20
N SER A 74 -0.82 -4.35 -4.98
CA SER A 74 0.59 -4.35 -4.60
C SER A 74 0.96 -5.70 -3.99
N ASP A 75 1.95 -6.36 -4.57
CA ASP A 75 2.47 -7.64 -4.09
C ASP A 75 3.84 -7.42 -3.44
N MET A 76 3.92 -7.63 -2.12
CA MET A 76 5.17 -7.63 -1.38
C MET A 76 5.61 -9.06 -1.10
N ARG A 77 6.82 -9.40 -1.54
CA ARG A 77 7.45 -10.70 -1.25
C ARG A 77 8.70 -10.49 -0.41
N ARG A 78 8.72 -11.03 0.81
CA ARG A 78 9.88 -11.05 1.70
C ARG A 78 10.32 -12.50 1.87
N SER A 79 11.49 -12.84 1.32
CA SER A 79 12.13 -14.13 1.55
C SER A 79 13.27 -13.94 2.54
N THR A 80 13.24 -14.70 3.63
CA THR A 80 14.30 -14.71 4.65
C THR A 80 14.92 -16.09 4.69
N ASP A 81 16.15 -16.23 4.21
CA ASP A 81 16.91 -17.46 4.37
C ASP A 81 17.82 -17.36 5.60
N SER A 82 17.64 -18.27 6.56
CA SER A 82 18.41 -18.35 7.79
C SER A 82 19.04 -19.72 7.97
N GLY A 83 20.35 -19.77 8.23
CA GLY A 83 21.06 -21.00 8.54
C GLY A 83 22.58 -20.87 8.48
N PHE A 84 23.27 -21.99 8.70
CA PHE A 84 24.71 -21.99 8.95
C PHE A 84 25.53 -21.61 7.70
N PRO A 85 26.53 -20.72 7.81
CA PRO A 85 27.38 -20.35 6.68
C PRO A 85 28.09 -21.60 6.11
N GLY A 86 27.95 -21.84 4.80
CA GLY A 86 28.58 -22.97 4.09
C GLY A 86 27.67 -24.18 3.80
N ARG A 87 26.39 -24.14 4.20
CA ARG A 87 25.38 -25.19 3.95
C ARG A 87 25.10 -25.49 2.47
N ASP A 88 25.35 -24.54 1.58
CA ASP A 88 25.15 -24.69 0.12
C ASP A 88 26.04 -25.80 -0.48
N LYS A 89 27.15 -26.15 0.19
CA LYS A 89 28.08 -27.20 -0.25
C LYS A 89 27.63 -28.62 0.10
N LEU A 90 26.64 -28.79 0.97
CA LEU A 90 26.18 -30.09 1.46
C LEU A 90 25.02 -30.69 0.62
N GLY A 91 24.64 -30.02 -0.48
CA GLY A 91 23.59 -30.49 -1.39
C GLY A 91 22.27 -30.72 -0.67
N VAL A 92 21.69 -31.91 -0.82
CA VAL A 92 20.37 -32.27 -0.24
C VAL A 92 20.38 -32.21 1.30
N LEU A 93 21.53 -32.43 1.94
CA LEU A 93 21.67 -32.33 3.41
C LEU A 93 21.66 -30.87 3.90
N GLY A 94 22.03 -29.89 3.07
CA GLY A 94 22.05 -28.48 3.45
C GLY A 94 20.65 -27.90 3.68
N LYS A 95 19.63 -28.42 2.97
CA LYS A 95 18.24 -27.94 3.04
C LYS A 95 17.53 -28.28 4.36
N ILE A 96 17.96 -29.33 5.07
CA ILE A 96 17.36 -29.76 6.35
C ILE A 96 17.89 -28.94 7.54
N PHE A 97 19.01 -28.23 7.36
CA PHE A 97 19.64 -27.39 8.40
C PHE A 97 19.44 -25.89 8.15
N GLY A 98 18.68 -25.52 7.12
CA GLY A 98 18.27 -24.16 6.82
C GLY A 98 16.79 -23.95 7.09
N ARG A 99 16.41 -22.71 7.38
CA ARG A 99 15.03 -22.26 7.47
C ARG A 99 14.82 -21.13 6.46
N GLU A 100 13.93 -21.38 5.51
CA GLU A 100 13.46 -20.42 4.53
C GLU A 100 12.07 -19.95 4.96
N ASP A 101 11.94 -18.67 5.30
CA ASP A 101 10.66 -18.05 5.62
C ASP A 101 10.27 -17.13 4.44
N ASP A 102 9.28 -17.57 3.66
CA ASP A 102 8.67 -16.79 2.58
C ASP A 102 7.37 -16.13 3.07
N LEU A 103 7.37 -14.80 3.10
CA LEU A 103 6.20 -13.96 3.40
C LEU A 103 5.72 -13.30 2.11
N GLN A 104 4.47 -13.57 1.74
CA GLN A 104 3.79 -12.91 0.64
C GLN A 104 2.61 -12.12 1.19
N GLU A 105 2.55 -10.83 0.88
CA GLU A 105 1.48 -9.94 1.30
C GLU A 105 0.94 -9.18 0.09
N THR A 106 -0.33 -9.42 -0.24
CA THR A 106 -1.05 -8.73 -1.31
C THR A 106 -1.93 -7.65 -0.69
N ARG A 107 -1.79 -6.42 -1.17
CA ARG A 107 -2.58 -5.24 -0.74
C ARG A 107 -3.42 -4.75 -1.90
N GLU A 108 -4.72 -4.57 -1.65
CA GLU A 108 -5.68 -4.07 -2.64
C GLU A 108 -6.38 -2.80 -2.13
N LEU A 109 -6.33 -1.71 -2.91
CA LEU A 109 -7.12 -0.50 -2.68
C LEU A 109 -8.16 -0.38 -3.78
N VAL A 110 -9.45 -0.49 -3.47
CA VAL A 110 -10.56 -0.36 -4.42
C VAL A 110 -11.34 0.93 -4.17
N VAL A 111 -11.56 1.74 -5.22
CA VAL A 111 -12.29 3.01 -5.11
C VAL A 111 -13.61 2.95 -5.87
N VAL A 112 -14.71 3.06 -5.12
CA VAL A 112 -16.09 3.12 -5.64
C VAL A 112 -16.74 4.42 -5.19
N LEU A 113 -17.33 5.16 -6.12
CA LEU A 113 -17.98 6.43 -5.83
C LEU A 113 -19.39 6.48 -6.41
N ARG A 114 -20.27 7.17 -5.69
CA ARG A 114 -21.60 7.58 -6.15
C ARG A 114 -21.74 9.08 -5.95
N VAL A 115 -22.25 9.77 -6.96
CA VAL A 115 -22.52 11.22 -6.88
C VAL A 115 -23.99 11.47 -6.65
N SER A 116 -24.30 12.44 -5.79
CA SER A 116 -25.63 13.01 -5.63
C SER A 116 -25.54 14.54 -5.66
N VAL A 117 -26.20 15.15 -6.62
CA VAL A 117 -26.44 16.60 -6.69
C VAL A 117 -27.76 16.86 -5.94
N ILE A 118 -27.71 17.74 -4.93
CA ILE A 118 -28.83 18.11 -4.04
C ILE A 118 -29.25 19.54 -4.34
#